data_AF-A0A9J6BVR9-F1
#
_entry.id   AF-A0A9J6BVR9-F1
#
_cell.length_a   1.000
_cell.length_b   1.000
_cell.length_c   1.000
_cell.angle_alpha   90.00
_cell.angle_beta   90.00
_cell.angle_gamma   90.00
#
_symmetry.space_group_name_H-M   'P 1'
#
loop_
_entity.id
_entity.type
_entity.pdbx_description
1 polymer ?
#
loop_
_entity_poly.entity_id
_entity_poly.type
_entity_poly.pdbx_seq_one_letter_code
_entity_poly.pdbx_strand_id
1 'polypeptide(L)'
;MIEETNDSSNNKLQNHLKLLKNEYSKLQKSYTELQRKFDELQATNTENSTAATDSSFNSRLVVIVSSLYGRKTYSDLTIKLKDRQIPAHKFVLNARSEEWREEVLANKSELDWSDLDTDASNALLRWIYTDIVDLNQQDSLSMNLLKAAHKFKLNGLMGLCERALMGTVNVRSCVAFYCVAEEVGASNLLEYCSSLISIHWDELLPQDFVHMSETLLYKMLKSKTKFPLHAAIRLRREDVVFLCLVENEGTVSKFVRLIFFYTKIRLKKTLFKLNFINSFFIQL
;
A
#
# COMPACT_ATOMS: atom_id res chain seq x y z
N MET A 1 42.76 -17.08 -7.52
CA MET A 1 41.33 -17.18 -7.14
C MET A 1 40.65 -15.85 -6.80
N ILE A 2 41.37 -14.73 -6.59
CA ILE A 2 40.76 -13.41 -6.31
C ILE A 2 40.52 -12.58 -7.60
N GLU A 3 41.23 -12.87 -8.69
CA GLU A 3 41.08 -12.13 -9.96
C GLU A 3 39.84 -12.55 -10.78
N GLU A 4 39.45 -13.83 -10.79
CA GLU A 4 38.31 -14.31 -11.59
C GLU A 4 36.94 -13.81 -11.07
N THR A 5 36.81 -13.54 -9.77
CA THR A 5 35.56 -13.04 -9.17
C THR A 5 35.33 -11.55 -9.43
N ASN A 6 36.42 -10.78 -9.56
CA ASN A 6 36.37 -9.35 -9.84
C ASN A 6 35.97 -9.09 -11.30
N ASP A 7 36.47 -9.92 -12.21
CA ASP A 7 36.15 -9.83 -13.63
C ASP A 7 34.68 -10.24 -13.92
N SER A 8 34.17 -11.26 -13.22
CA SER A 8 32.74 -11.63 -13.31
C SER A 8 31.81 -10.53 -12.80
N SER A 9 32.18 -9.85 -11.72
CA SER A 9 31.38 -8.76 -11.13
C SER A 9 31.41 -7.50 -12.01
N ASN A 10 32.56 -7.20 -12.60
CA ASN A 10 32.71 -6.10 -13.54
C ASN A 10 31.88 -6.33 -14.82
N ASN A 11 31.88 -7.57 -15.34
CA ASN A 11 31.05 -7.96 -16.48
C ASN A 11 29.54 -7.86 -16.19
N LYS A 12 29.09 -8.24 -14.98
CA LYS A 12 27.68 -8.06 -14.57
C LYS A 12 27.29 -6.58 -14.48
N LEU A 13 28.17 -5.74 -13.93
CA LEU A 13 27.95 -4.31 -13.81
C LEU A 13 27.85 -3.66 -15.21
N GLN A 14 28.73 -4.03 -16.14
CA GLN A 14 28.69 -3.56 -17.53
C GLN A 14 27.38 -3.97 -18.23
N ASN A 15 26.91 -5.19 -18.01
CA ASN A 15 25.63 -5.65 -18.56
C ASN A 15 24.44 -4.87 -17.99
N HIS A 16 24.43 -4.59 -16.68
CA HIS A 16 23.38 -3.80 -16.06
C HIS A 16 23.40 -2.34 -16.57
N LEU A 17 24.58 -1.77 -16.74
CA LEU A 17 24.78 -0.42 -17.28
C LEU A 17 24.33 -0.34 -18.76
N LYS A 18 24.54 -1.41 -19.53
CA LYS A 18 24.03 -1.53 -20.91
C LYS A 18 22.51 -1.63 -20.94
N LEU A 19 21.91 -2.41 -20.04
CA LEU A 19 20.46 -2.52 -19.91
C LEU A 19 19.84 -1.18 -19.53
N LEU A 20 20.41 -0.50 -18.53
CA LEU A 20 19.96 0.81 -18.06
C LEU A 20 20.05 1.88 -19.16
N LYS A 21 21.14 1.90 -19.93
CA LYS A 21 21.26 2.78 -21.11
C LYS A 21 20.19 2.48 -22.16
N ASN A 22 19.84 1.21 -22.36
CA ASN A 22 18.80 0.83 -23.32
C ASN A 22 17.40 1.27 -22.85
N GLU A 23 17.08 1.05 -21.58
CA GLU A 23 15.81 1.53 -20.98
C GLU A 23 15.72 3.06 -20.98
N TYR A 24 16.82 3.75 -20.65
CA TYR A 24 16.89 5.21 -20.76
C TYR A 24 16.67 5.70 -22.20
N SER A 25 17.25 5.01 -23.20
CA SER A 25 17.04 5.34 -24.61
C SER A 25 15.60 5.12 -25.07
N LYS A 26 14.95 4.03 -24.63
CA LYS A 26 13.53 3.78 -24.89
C LYS A 26 12.65 4.87 -24.24
N LEU A 27 12.93 5.19 -22.97
CA LEU A 27 12.21 6.23 -22.24
C LEU A 27 12.33 7.60 -22.94
N GLN A 28 13.53 7.95 -23.41
CA GLN A 28 13.76 9.21 -24.10
C GLN A 28 13.05 9.27 -25.47
N LYS A 29 12.95 8.14 -26.19
CA LYS A 29 12.13 8.04 -27.40
C LYS A 29 10.64 8.22 -27.09
N SER A 30 10.12 7.52 -26.07
CA SER A 30 8.73 7.66 -25.65
C SER A 30 8.41 9.08 -25.16
N TYR A 31 9.33 9.74 -24.45
CA TYR A 31 9.17 11.15 -24.05
C TYR A 31 9.09 12.07 -25.26
N THR A 32 9.95 11.88 -26.26
CA THR A 32 9.95 12.68 -27.49
C THR A 32 8.67 12.47 -28.30
N GLU A 33 8.18 11.23 -28.40
CA GLU A 33 6.90 10.93 -29.06
C GLU A 33 5.71 11.53 -28.31
N LEU A 34 5.72 11.50 -26.99
CA LEU A 34 4.67 12.10 -26.17
C LEU A 34 4.68 13.62 -26.28
N GLN A 35 5.86 14.25 -26.27
CA GLN A 35 6.02 15.68 -26.52
C GLN A 35 5.51 16.06 -27.91
N ARG A 36 5.84 15.27 -28.94
CA ARG A 36 5.35 15.50 -30.31
C ARG A 36 3.83 15.42 -30.40
N LYS A 37 3.22 14.39 -29.77
CA LYS A 37 1.75 14.27 -29.71
C LYS A 37 1.11 15.43 -28.97
N PHE A 38 1.74 15.91 -27.90
CA PHE A 38 1.28 17.08 -27.16
C PHE A 38 1.35 18.35 -28.02
N ASP A 39 2.48 18.57 -28.71
CA ASP A 39 2.67 19.71 -29.60
C ASP A 39 1.71 19.66 -30.81
N GLU A 40 1.45 18.48 -31.38
CA GLU A 40 0.42 18.26 -32.42
C GLU A 40 -0.99 18.61 -31.93
N LEU A 41 -1.34 18.20 -30.70
CA LEU A 41 -2.61 18.53 -30.06
C LEU A 41 -2.73 20.03 -29.70
N GLN A 42 -1.60 20.68 -29.42
CA GLN A 42 -1.58 22.14 -29.23
C GLN A 42 -1.67 22.90 -30.56
N ALA A 43 -0.96 22.46 -31.60
CA ALA A 43 -0.95 23.11 -32.92
C ALA A 43 -2.31 23.01 -33.61
N THR A 44 -2.97 21.85 -33.54
CA THR A 44 -4.35 21.68 -34.03
C THR A 44 -5.38 22.55 -33.29
N ASN A 45 -5.10 22.94 -32.05
CA ASN A 45 -5.87 23.94 -31.31
C ASN A 45 -5.50 25.40 -31.66
N THR A 46 -4.31 25.65 -32.22
CA THR A 46 -3.75 27.01 -32.36
C THR A 46 -4.07 27.66 -33.72
N GLU A 47 -4.40 26.89 -34.76
CA GLU A 47 -4.80 27.48 -36.06
C GLU A 47 -6.19 28.13 -36.03
N ASN A 48 -6.95 27.99 -34.93
CA ASN A 48 -8.23 28.67 -34.71
C ASN A 48 -8.31 29.36 -33.32
N SER A 49 -7.52 30.43 -33.10
CA SER A 49 -8.00 31.68 -32.45
C SER A 49 -6.87 32.57 -31.94
N THR A 50 -6.89 33.82 -32.37
CA THR A 50 -6.15 34.95 -31.82
C THR A 50 -6.75 35.42 -30.49
N ALA A 51 -5.88 35.85 -29.58
CA ALA A 51 -6.13 36.70 -28.41
C ALA A 51 -7.18 36.23 -27.38
N ALA A 52 -6.69 35.74 -26.23
CA ALA A 52 -7.29 35.75 -24.89
C ALA A 52 -8.82 35.56 -24.80
N THR A 53 -9.23 34.43 -24.22
CA THR A 53 -10.62 34.03 -23.81
C THR A 53 -11.37 33.04 -24.69
N ASP A 54 -10.74 31.96 -25.17
CA ASP A 54 -11.50 30.73 -25.44
C ASP A 54 -10.75 29.50 -24.95
N SER A 55 -10.74 29.34 -23.62
CA SER A 55 -10.49 28.02 -23.05
C SER A 55 -11.57 27.09 -23.58
N SER A 56 -11.20 25.95 -24.17
CA SER A 56 -12.16 24.98 -24.72
C SER A 56 -13.29 24.67 -23.71
N PHE A 57 -14.46 24.26 -24.19
CA PHE A 57 -15.56 23.87 -23.28
C PHE A 57 -15.09 22.90 -22.18
N ASN A 58 -14.24 21.93 -22.54
CA ASN A 58 -13.63 20.99 -21.58
C ASN A 58 -12.75 21.69 -20.55
N SER A 59 -11.89 22.62 -20.96
CA SER A 59 -11.04 23.39 -20.06
C SER A 59 -11.88 24.24 -19.09
N ARG A 60 -12.97 24.86 -19.58
CA ARG A 60 -13.92 25.60 -18.72
C ARG A 60 -14.61 24.69 -17.72
N LEU A 61 -15.05 23.50 -18.15
CA LEU A 61 -15.65 22.51 -17.23
C LEU A 61 -14.67 22.11 -16.13
N VAL A 62 -13.40 21.82 -16.46
CA VAL A 62 -12.38 21.46 -15.45
C VAL A 62 -12.17 22.60 -14.45
N VAL A 63 -12.08 23.85 -14.92
CA VAL A 63 -11.94 25.03 -14.05
C VAL A 63 -13.16 25.21 -13.15
N ILE A 64 -14.38 25.10 -13.72
CA ILE A 64 -15.62 25.20 -12.96
C ILE A 64 -15.67 24.11 -11.90
N VAL A 65 -15.49 22.84 -12.27
CA VAL A 65 -15.50 21.71 -11.34
C VAL A 65 -14.47 21.92 -10.23
N SER A 66 -13.24 22.30 -10.55
CA SER A 66 -12.21 22.58 -9.53
C SER A 66 -12.64 23.69 -8.56
N SER A 67 -13.30 24.74 -9.06
CA SER A 67 -13.77 25.87 -8.25
C SER A 67 -14.93 25.54 -7.31
N LEU A 68 -15.65 24.43 -7.56
CA LEU A 68 -16.76 23.97 -6.73
C LEU A 68 -16.32 23.30 -5.42
N TYR A 69 -15.02 23.02 -5.25
CA TYR A 69 -14.48 22.43 -4.02
C TYR A 69 -14.91 23.26 -2.79
N GLY A 70 -15.69 22.63 -1.90
CA GLY A 70 -16.20 23.25 -0.67
C GLY A 70 -17.23 24.36 -0.88
N ARG A 71 -17.77 24.55 -2.09
CA ARG A 71 -18.81 25.54 -2.38
C ARG A 71 -20.21 24.91 -2.30
N LYS A 72 -21.18 25.72 -1.88
CA LYS A 72 -22.61 25.36 -1.86
C LYS A 72 -23.29 25.49 -3.23
N THR A 73 -22.64 26.19 -4.17
CA THR A 73 -23.19 26.41 -5.51
C THR A 73 -23.34 25.08 -6.22
N TYR A 74 -24.57 24.70 -6.59
CA TYR A 74 -24.91 23.40 -7.19
C TYR A 74 -24.68 22.17 -6.30
N SER A 75 -24.37 22.34 -5.01
CA SER A 75 -24.17 21.20 -4.12
C SER A 75 -25.50 20.50 -3.85
N ASP A 76 -25.51 19.18 -4.02
CA ASP A 76 -26.65 18.28 -3.84
C ASP A 76 -26.36 17.17 -2.83
N LEU A 77 -25.21 17.26 -2.15
CA LEU A 77 -24.71 16.31 -1.18
C LEU A 77 -23.86 17.03 -0.11
N THR A 78 -23.76 16.45 1.07
CA THR A 78 -22.80 16.86 2.11
C THR A 78 -21.87 15.70 2.45
N ILE A 79 -20.58 15.96 2.59
CA ILE A 79 -19.61 15.00 3.13
C ILE A 79 -19.38 15.34 4.58
N LYS A 80 -19.68 14.39 5.46
CA LYS A 80 -19.43 14.50 6.90
C LYS A 80 -18.05 13.94 7.21
N LEU A 81 -17.15 14.83 7.63
CA LEU A 81 -15.84 14.49 8.17
C LEU A 81 -15.94 14.36 9.70
N LYS A 82 -14.82 13.97 10.33
CA LYS A 82 -14.75 13.80 11.78
C LYS A 82 -15.04 15.09 12.56
N ASP A 83 -14.60 16.23 12.02
CA ASP A 83 -14.61 17.55 12.66
C ASP A 83 -15.60 18.55 12.02
N ARG A 84 -15.99 18.33 10.76
CA ARG A 84 -16.81 19.27 9.99
C ARG A 84 -17.64 18.60 8.90
N GLN A 85 -18.52 19.38 8.30
CA GLN A 85 -19.27 18.99 7.10
C GLN A 85 -18.89 19.89 5.93
N ILE A 86 -18.74 19.31 4.74
CA ILE A 86 -18.35 20.02 3.53
C ILE A 86 -19.40 19.77 2.43
N PRO A 87 -19.94 20.82 1.78
CA PRO A 87 -20.83 20.63 0.64
C PRO A 87 -20.09 19.97 -0.53
N ALA A 88 -20.77 19.07 -1.23
CA ALA A 88 -20.24 18.25 -2.31
C ALA A 88 -21.26 18.07 -3.44
N HIS A 89 -20.80 17.47 -4.53
CA HIS A 89 -21.53 17.36 -5.79
C HIS A 89 -21.54 15.90 -6.25
N LYS A 90 -22.73 15.29 -6.36
CA LYS A 90 -22.88 13.87 -6.74
C LYS A 90 -22.26 13.59 -8.10
N PHE A 91 -22.43 14.50 -9.07
CA PHE A 91 -21.90 14.30 -10.42
C PHE A 91 -20.36 14.24 -10.44
N VAL A 92 -19.68 15.02 -9.58
CA VAL A 92 -18.21 15.01 -9.47
C VAL A 92 -17.73 13.70 -8.87
N LEU A 93 -18.42 13.20 -7.84
CA LEU A 93 -18.12 11.89 -7.26
C LEU A 93 -18.36 10.76 -8.26
N ASN A 94 -19.52 10.73 -8.92
CA ASN A 94 -19.84 9.75 -9.95
C ASN A 94 -18.77 9.70 -11.07
N ALA A 95 -18.29 10.85 -11.52
CA ALA A 95 -17.21 10.94 -12.51
C ALA A 95 -15.86 10.35 -12.05
N ARG A 96 -15.65 10.16 -10.73
CA ARG A 96 -14.39 9.62 -10.16
C ARG A 96 -14.45 8.14 -9.85
N SER A 97 -15.62 7.59 -9.50
CA SER A 97 -15.74 6.20 -9.10
C SER A 97 -17.14 5.65 -9.32
N GLU A 98 -17.16 4.39 -9.75
CA GLU A 98 -18.34 3.53 -9.83
C GLU A 98 -19.00 3.27 -8.47
N GLU A 99 -18.29 3.48 -7.37
CA GLU A 99 -18.87 3.42 -6.01
C GLU A 99 -19.85 4.58 -5.74
N TRP A 100 -19.84 5.59 -6.60
CA TRP A 100 -20.63 6.81 -6.51
C TRP A 100 -21.57 7.00 -7.70
N ARG A 101 -21.93 5.91 -8.39
CA ARG A 101 -22.96 5.92 -9.44
C ARG A 101 -24.29 6.50 -8.93
N GLU A 102 -25.09 6.96 -9.88
CA GLU A 102 -26.37 7.60 -9.63
C GLU A 102 -27.29 6.75 -8.77
N GLU A 103 -27.39 5.44 -8.99
CA GLU A 103 -28.28 4.56 -8.21
C GLU A 103 -27.88 4.51 -6.73
N VAL A 104 -26.59 4.67 -6.43
CA VAL A 104 -26.05 4.67 -5.06
C VAL A 104 -26.26 6.02 -4.38
N LEU A 105 -26.19 7.12 -5.13
CA LEU A 105 -26.23 8.48 -4.59
C LEU A 105 -27.61 9.15 -4.68
N ALA A 106 -28.54 8.68 -5.51
CA ALA A 106 -29.80 9.35 -5.83
C ALA A 106 -30.54 9.84 -4.57
N ASN A 107 -30.74 8.94 -3.60
CA ASN A 107 -31.48 9.23 -2.37
C ASN A 107 -30.60 9.64 -1.17
N LYS A 108 -29.30 9.89 -1.39
CA LYS A 108 -28.39 10.31 -0.32
C LYS A 108 -28.26 11.83 -0.30
N SER A 109 -28.46 12.43 0.87
CA SER A 109 -28.13 13.84 1.15
C SER A 109 -26.78 13.99 1.85
N GLU A 110 -26.26 12.92 2.45
CA GLU A 110 -24.99 12.91 3.18
C GLU A 110 -24.18 11.63 2.87
N LEU A 111 -22.86 11.76 2.80
CA LEU A 111 -21.89 10.66 2.89
C LEU A 111 -21.06 10.80 4.16
N ASP A 112 -21.03 9.75 4.98
CA ASP A 112 -20.26 9.73 6.24
C ASP A 112 -18.84 9.21 5.99
N TRP A 113 -17.86 10.10 6.15
CA TRP A 113 -16.42 9.85 6.09
C TRP A 113 -15.74 10.12 7.45
N SER A 114 -16.52 10.15 8.55
CA SER A 114 -15.99 10.43 9.89
C SER A 114 -15.07 9.33 10.44
N ASP A 115 -15.07 8.16 9.81
CA ASP A 115 -14.14 7.05 10.08
C ASP A 115 -12.77 7.23 9.42
N LEU A 116 -12.65 8.13 8.44
CA LEU A 116 -11.39 8.42 7.76
C LEU A 116 -10.52 9.36 8.59
N ASP A 117 -9.21 9.21 8.41
CA ASP A 117 -8.23 10.15 8.93
C ASP A 117 -8.50 11.58 8.39
N THR A 118 -8.32 12.59 9.24
CA THR A 118 -8.69 13.97 8.93
C THR A 118 -7.87 14.51 7.75
N ASP A 119 -6.57 14.28 7.72
CA ASP A 119 -5.72 14.78 6.65
C ASP A 119 -5.97 14.00 5.35
N ALA A 120 -6.15 12.68 5.45
CA ALA A 120 -6.47 11.84 4.29
C ALA A 120 -7.83 12.19 3.66
N SER A 121 -8.87 12.42 4.46
CA SER A 121 -10.20 12.77 3.93
C SER A 121 -10.22 14.16 3.27
N ASN A 122 -9.45 15.12 3.80
CA ASN A 122 -9.27 16.42 3.17
C ASN A 122 -8.48 16.31 1.85
N ALA A 123 -7.39 15.55 1.84
CA ALA A 123 -6.59 15.30 0.64
C ALA A 123 -7.42 14.58 -0.44
N LEU A 124 -8.20 13.57 -0.05
CA LEU A 124 -9.12 12.84 -0.92
C LEU A 124 -10.13 13.78 -1.57
N LEU A 125 -10.83 14.60 -0.77
CA LEU A 125 -11.85 15.49 -1.29
C LEU A 125 -11.25 16.55 -2.22
N ARG A 126 -10.09 17.12 -1.87
CA ARG A 126 -9.38 18.05 -2.75
C ARG A 126 -9.01 17.39 -4.07
N TRP A 127 -8.42 16.19 -4.02
CA TRP A 127 -8.02 15.45 -5.21
C TRP A 127 -9.21 15.14 -6.13
N ILE A 128 -10.37 14.76 -5.58
CA ILE A 128 -11.60 14.51 -6.35
C ILE A 128 -11.96 15.71 -7.23
N TYR A 129 -11.81 16.93 -6.73
CA TYR A 129 -12.16 18.16 -7.46
C TYR A 129 -11.04 18.69 -8.35
N THR A 130 -9.78 18.58 -7.93
CA THR A 130 -8.66 19.29 -8.57
C THR A 130 -7.66 18.38 -9.25
N ASP A 131 -7.77 17.06 -9.09
CA ASP A 131 -6.80 16.05 -9.55
C ASP A 131 -5.38 16.23 -9.00
N ILE A 132 -5.24 17.04 -7.94
CA ILE A 132 -3.96 17.41 -7.33
C ILE A 132 -3.97 16.90 -5.88
N VAL A 133 -2.88 16.25 -5.51
CA VAL A 133 -2.60 15.81 -4.15
C VAL A 133 -1.15 16.13 -3.80
N ASP A 134 -0.93 16.64 -2.60
CA ASP A 134 0.41 16.87 -2.05
C ASP A 134 0.71 15.76 -1.05
N LEU A 135 1.64 14.87 -1.42
CA LEU A 135 2.05 13.71 -0.61
C LEU A 135 3.49 13.85 -0.09
N ASN A 136 4.06 15.05 -0.16
CA ASN A 136 5.47 15.25 0.15
C ASN A 136 5.79 14.87 1.61
N GLN A 137 6.59 13.79 1.77
CA GLN A 137 7.20 13.32 3.02
C GLN A 137 6.24 13.05 4.19
N GLN A 138 4.97 12.76 3.91
CA GLN A 138 4.00 12.34 4.91
C GLN A 138 3.55 10.90 4.66
N ASP A 139 4.33 9.95 5.18
CA ASP A 139 4.07 8.52 5.04
C ASP A 139 2.70 8.12 5.62
N SER A 140 2.32 8.68 6.77
CA SER A 140 1.02 8.45 7.41
C SER A 140 -0.14 8.91 6.52
N LEU A 141 -0.06 10.12 5.97
CA LEU A 141 -1.04 10.65 5.03
C LEU A 141 -1.15 9.75 3.80
N SER A 142 0.00 9.38 3.21
CA SER A 142 0.04 8.55 2.00
C SER A 142 -0.56 7.15 2.23
N MET A 143 -0.27 6.52 3.38
CA MET A 143 -0.87 5.23 3.76
C MET A 143 -2.38 5.35 4.00
N ASN A 144 -2.82 6.36 4.75
CA ASN A 144 -4.24 6.58 5.03
C ASN A 144 -5.02 6.91 3.76
N LEU A 145 -4.43 7.71 2.86
CA LEU A 145 -5.02 8.05 1.57
C LEU A 145 -5.07 6.84 0.63
N LEU A 146 -4.05 5.98 0.64
CA LEU A 146 -4.06 4.72 -0.11
C LEU A 146 -5.22 3.81 0.34
N LYS A 147 -5.45 3.69 1.66
CA LYS A 147 -6.60 2.95 2.20
C LYS A 147 -7.93 3.56 1.78
N ALA A 148 -8.06 4.88 1.84
CA ALA A 148 -9.28 5.57 1.39
C ALA A 148 -9.50 5.41 -0.12
N ALA A 149 -8.44 5.50 -0.92
CA ALA A 149 -8.49 5.28 -2.36
C ALA A 149 -8.93 3.85 -2.69
N HIS A 150 -8.45 2.85 -1.96
CA HIS A 150 -8.92 1.47 -2.08
C HIS A 150 -10.40 1.32 -1.71
N LYS A 151 -10.82 1.88 -0.55
CA LYS A 151 -12.22 1.86 -0.08
C LYS A 151 -13.20 2.38 -1.15
N PHE A 152 -12.80 3.42 -1.90
CA PHE A 152 -13.61 4.04 -2.95
C PHE A 152 -13.23 3.61 -4.38
N LYS A 153 -12.37 2.60 -4.54
CA LYS A 153 -11.91 2.06 -5.84
C LYS A 153 -11.31 3.11 -6.79
N LEU A 154 -10.54 4.05 -6.24
CA LEU A 154 -9.89 5.14 -6.95
C LEU A 154 -8.49 4.74 -7.44
N ASN A 155 -8.42 3.90 -8.46
CA ASN A 155 -7.16 3.32 -8.96
C ASN A 155 -6.09 4.38 -9.32
N GLY A 156 -6.49 5.51 -9.91
CA GLY A 156 -5.57 6.61 -10.23
C GLY A 156 -4.90 7.20 -8.98
N LEU A 157 -5.66 7.36 -7.90
CA LEU A 157 -5.15 7.85 -6.61
C LEU A 157 -4.33 6.78 -5.89
N MET A 158 -4.73 5.50 -5.97
CA MET A 158 -3.92 4.39 -5.42
C MET A 158 -2.51 4.41 -6.03
N GLY A 159 -2.40 4.49 -7.36
CA GLY A 159 -1.09 4.54 -8.03
C GLY A 159 -0.26 5.77 -7.68
N LEU A 160 -0.89 6.92 -7.40
CA LEU A 160 -0.18 8.11 -6.89
C LEU A 160 0.40 7.86 -5.49
N CYS A 161 -0.38 7.27 -4.59
CA CYS A 161 0.05 6.95 -3.24
C CYS A 161 1.16 5.89 -3.22
N GLU A 162 1.06 4.85 -4.07
CA GLU A 162 2.11 3.83 -4.23
C GLU A 162 3.45 4.46 -4.62
N ARG A 163 3.46 5.33 -5.65
CA ARG A 163 4.69 6.00 -6.10
C ARG A 163 5.29 6.89 -5.02
N ALA A 164 4.46 7.61 -4.27
CA ALA A 164 4.91 8.44 -3.16
C ALA A 164 5.59 7.59 -2.07
N LEU A 165 4.94 6.51 -1.63
CA LEU A 165 5.47 5.61 -0.59
C LEU A 165 6.73 4.86 -1.04
N MET A 166 6.81 4.45 -2.32
CA MET A 166 8.03 3.86 -2.88
C MET A 166 9.21 4.84 -2.83
N GLY A 167 8.97 6.15 -2.94
CA GLY A 167 10.00 7.19 -2.86
C GLY A 167 10.53 7.45 -1.45
N THR A 168 9.80 7.04 -0.41
CA THR A 168 10.16 7.29 1.01
C THR A 168 10.50 6.04 1.79
N VAL A 169 10.30 4.84 1.21
CA VAL A 169 10.54 3.58 1.91
C VAL A 169 11.98 3.47 2.42
N ASN A 170 12.13 2.91 3.61
CA ASN A 170 13.41 2.55 4.19
C ASN A 170 13.25 1.29 5.06
N VAL A 171 14.35 0.80 5.66
CA VAL A 171 14.37 -0.43 6.47
C VAL A 171 13.38 -0.38 7.65
N ARG A 172 13.08 0.81 8.19
CA ARG A 172 12.16 0.98 9.32
C ARG A 172 10.69 1.13 8.91
N SER A 173 10.41 1.54 7.68
CA SER A 173 9.03 1.70 7.18
C SER A 173 8.55 0.56 6.27
N CYS A 174 9.46 -0.23 5.69
CA CYS A 174 9.13 -1.21 4.66
C CYS A 174 8.14 -2.29 5.11
N VAL A 175 8.21 -2.73 6.37
CA VAL A 175 7.28 -3.73 6.92
C VAL A 175 5.88 -3.13 7.09
N ALA A 176 5.78 -1.89 7.57
CA ALA A 176 4.49 -1.20 7.70
C ALA A 176 3.84 -0.96 6.34
N PHE A 177 4.62 -0.50 5.34
CA PHE A 177 4.12 -0.30 3.97
C PHE A 177 3.71 -1.61 3.32
N TYR A 178 4.47 -2.70 3.55
CA TYR A 178 4.09 -4.03 3.09
C TYR A 178 2.72 -4.47 3.64
N CYS A 179 2.47 -4.26 4.94
CA CYS A 179 1.17 -4.59 5.54
C CYS A 179 0.02 -3.83 4.87
N VAL A 180 0.17 -2.50 4.70
CA VAL A 180 -0.85 -1.68 4.04
C VAL A 180 -1.03 -2.09 2.59
N ALA A 181 0.06 -2.39 1.88
CA ALA A 181 0.01 -2.81 0.48
C ALA A 181 -0.72 -4.13 0.29
N GLU A 182 -0.51 -5.11 1.19
CA GLU A 182 -1.24 -6.38 1.16
C GLU A 182 -2.73 -6.18 1.49
N GLU A 183 -3.04 -5.35 2.49
CA GLU A 183 -4.41 -5.04 2.91
C GLU A 183 -5.24 -4.44 1.77
N VAL A 184 -4.63 -3.55 0.98
CA VAL A 184 -5.33 -2.79 -0.08
C VAL A 184 -5.07 -3.33 -1.49
N GLY A 185 -4.31 -4.42 -1.64
CA GLY A 185 -3.95 -4.99 -2.93
C GLY A 185 -3.08 -4.07 -3.82
N ALA A 186 -2.23 -3.24 -3.23
CA ALA A 186 -1.30 -2.36 -3.94
C ALA A 186 -0.04 -3.12 -4.38
N SER A 187 -0.14 -3.82 -5.52
CA SER A 187 0.87 -4.78 -5.97
C SER A 187 2.27 -4.20 -6.15
N ASN A 188 2.42 -2.98 -6.69
CA ASN A 188 3.75 -2.42 -6.96
C ASN A 188 4.47 -2.10 -5.64
N LEU A 189 3.75 -1.46 -4.71
CA LEU A 189 4.28 -1.19 -3.38
C LEU A 189 4.58 -2.49 -2.62
N LEU A 190 3.71 -3.49 -2.73
CA LEU A 190 3.88 -4.80 -2.09
C LEU A 190 5.16 -5.50 -2.57
N GLU A 191 5.38 -5.58 -3.88
CA GLU A 191 6.55 -6.20 -4.49
C GLU A 191 7.84 -5.46 -4.13
N TYR A 192 7.79 -4.13 -4.15
CA TYR A 192 8.92 -3.29 -3.79
C TYR A 192 9.32 -3.48 -2.31
N CYS A 193 8.36 -3.42 -1.40
CA CYS A 193 8.60 -3.66 0.02
C CYS A 193 9.07 -5.11 0.27
N SER A 194 8.48 -6.10 -0.40
CA SER A 194 8.90 -7.51 -0.31
C SER A 194 10.36 -7.72 -0.69
N SER A 195 10.82 -7.00 -1.72
CA SER A 195 12.21 -7.04 -2.19
C SER A 195 13.15 -6.42 -1.15
N LEU A 196 12.79 -5.26 -0.60
CA LEU A 196 13.59 -4.57 0.42
C LEU A 196 13.68 -5.38 1.72
N ILE A 197 12.56 -5.97 2.18
CA ILE A 197 12.50 -6.88 3.33
C ILE A 197 13.41 -8.10 3.12
N SER A 198 13.46 -8.63 1.89
CA SER A 198 14.35 -9.75 1.55
C SER A 198 15.83 -9.37 1.65
N ILE A 199 16.19 -8.17 1.21
CA ILE A 199 17.58 -7.69 1.23
C ILE A 199 18.06 -7.43 2.66
N HIS A 200 17.22 -6.79 3.48
CA HIS A 200 17.55 -6.38 4.84
C HIS A 200 16.97 -7.31 5.91
N TRP A 201 16.69 -8.58 5.57
CA TRP A 201 15.99 -9.51 6.45
C TRP A 201 16.60 -9.63 7.86
N ASP A 202 17.93 -9.62 7.95
CA ASP A 202 18.66 -9.76 9.21
C ASP A 202 18.78 -8.45 10.01
N GLU A 203 18.45 -7.30 9.42
CA GLU A 203 18.43 -5.99 10.10
C GLU A 203 17.07 -5.67 10.74
N LEU A 204 16.04 -6.44 10.40
CA LEU A 204 14.68 -6.28 10.91
C LEU A 204 14.57 -6.76 12.36
N LEU A 205 13.95 -5.94 13.18
CA LEU A 205 13.76 -6.15 14.60
C LEU A 205 12.31 -6.59 14.90
N PRO A 206 12.04 -7.24 16.03
CA PRO A 206 10.67 -7.61 16.44
C PRO A 206 9.68 -6.44 16.39
N GLN A 207 10.14 -5.23 16.72
CA GLN A 207 9.32 -4.00 16.69
C GLN A 207 8.79 -3.64 15.30
N ASP A 208 9.50 -4.01 14.22
CA ASP A 208 9.11 -3.69 12.86
C ASP A 208 7.88 -4.52 12.41
N PHE A 209 7.60 -5.64 13.08
CA PHE A 209 6.50 -6.56 12.78
C PHE A 209 5.28 -6.41 13.69
N VAL A 210 5.25 -5.43 14.59
CA VAL A 210 4.20 -5.30 15.63
C VAL A 210 2.80 -5.17 15.03
N HIS A 211 2.67 -4.43 13.93
CA HIS A 211 1.38 -4.19 13.28
C HIS A 211 1.01 -5.25 12.23
N MET A 212 1.86 -6.26 12.02
CA MET A 212 1.58 -7.34 11.06
C MET A 212 0.72 -8.42 11.71
N SER A 213 -0.37 -8.80 11.05
CA SER A 213 -1.22 -9.92 11.50
C SER A 213 -0.43 -11.23 11.53
N GLU A 214 -0.86 -12.15 12.38
CA GLU A 214 -0.25 -13.46 12.55
C GLU A 214 -0.27 -14.27 11.25
N THR A 215 -1.35 -14.17 10.47
CA THR A 215 -1.52 -14.87 9.19
C THR A 215 -0.57 -14.32 8.13
N LEU A 216 -0.44 -13.00 8.04
CA LEU A 216 0.46 -12.35 7.07
C LEU A 216 1.92 -12.58 7.43
N LEU A 217 2.28 -12.44 8.72
CA LEU A 217 3.64 -12.70 9.17
C LEU A 217 4.01 -14.16 8.94
N TYR A 218 3.12 -15.09 9.25
CA TYR A 218 3.36 -16.50 8.99
C TYR A 218 3.58 -16.81 7.50
N LYS A 219 2.72 -16.28 6.60
CA LYS A 219 2.89 -16.36 5.14
C LYS A 219 4.26 -15.81 4.71
N MET A 220 4.66 -14.67 5.25
CA MET A 220 5.97 -14.06 4.99
C MET A 220 7.12 -14.97 5.47
N LEU A 221 7.06 -15.50 6.70
CA LEU A 221 8.11 -16.36 7.25
C LEU A 221 8.30 -17.65 6.44
N LYS A 222 7.22 -18.27 5.95
CA LYS A 222 7.28 -19.42 5.04
C LYS A 222 7.94 -19.08 3.72
N SER A 223 7.66 -17.90 3.18
CA SER A 223 8.22 -17.45 1.90
C SER A 223 9.71 -17.09 2.02
N LYS A 224 10.11 -16.47 3.14
CA LYS A 224 11.43 -15.84 3.27
C LYS A 224 12.45 -16.69 4.03
N THR A 225 12.03 -17.73 4.77
CA THR A 225 12.94 -18.53 5.59
C THR A 225 12.70 -20.03 5.45
N LYS A 226 13.78 -20.83 5.54
CA LYS A 226 13.69 -22.29 5.62
C LYS A 226 13.13 -22.79 6.96
N PHE A 227 13.16 -21.95 7.99
CA PHE A 227 12.81 -22.32 9.36
C PHE A 227 11.80 -21.33 9.98
N PRO A 228 10.52 -21.30 9.51
CA PRO A 228 9.54 -20.31 9.95
C PRO A 228 9.30 -20.31 11.47
N LEU A 229 9.28 -21.49 12.11
CA LEU A 229 9.13 -21.63 13.55
C LEU A 229 10.27 -20.95 14.33
N HIS A 230 11.52 -21.11 13.89
CA HIS A 230 12.67 -20.49 14.54
C HIS A 230 12.63 -18.96 14.40
N ALA A 231 12.22 -18.47 13.23
CA ALA A 231 12.05 -17.04 12.99
C ALA A 231 10.92 -16.45 13.86
N ALA A 232 9.78 -17.15 13.99
CA ALA A 232 8.67 -16.72 14.85
C ALA A 232 9.08 -16.62 16.34
N ILE A 233 9.86 -17.60 16.83
CA ILE A 233 10.42 -17.57 18.19
C ILE A 233 11.39 -16.39 18.36
N ARG A 234 12.28 -16.16 17.38
CA ARG A 234 13.23 -15.03 17.40
C ARG A 234 12.51 -13.68 17.45
N LEU A 235 11.39 -13.56 16.73
CA LEU A 235 10.53 -12.38 16.72
C LEU A 235 9.63 -12.26 17.97
N ARG A 236 9.63 -13.26 18.87
CA ARG A 236 8.77 -13.31 20.06
C ARG A 236 7.28 -13.15 19.77
N ARG A 237 6.83 -13.67 18.63
CA ARG A 237 5.43 -13.65 18.18
C ARG A 237 4.74 -14.96 18.53
N GLU A 238 4.21 -15.05 19.76
CA GLU A 238 3.59 -16.28 20.30
C GLU A 238 2.40 -16.78 19.45
N ASP A 239 1.61 -15.84 18.93
CA ASP A 239 0.52 -16.06 17.98
C ASP A 239 0.99 -16.78 16.70
N VAL A 240 2.11 -16.33 16.13
CA VAL A 240 2.70 -16.93 14.93
C VAL A 240 3.38 -18.26 15.24
N VAL A 241 3.97 -18.41 16.44
CA VAL A 241 4.52 -19.71 16.89
C VAL A 241 3.40 -20.74 16.99
N PHE A 242 2.26 -20.38 17.58
CA PHE A 242 1.10 -21.26 17.64
C PHE A 242 0.61 -21.65 16.24
N LEU A 243 0.47 -20.69 15.33
CA LEU A 243 0.07 -20.94 13.95
C LEU A 243 1.05 -21.88 13.21
N CYS A 244 2.36 -21.70 13.42
CA CYS A 244 3.39 -22.61 12.90
C CYS A 244 3.20 -24.05 13.41
N LEU A 245 2.85 -24.24 14.69
CA LEU A 245 2.71 -25.56 15.30
C LEU A 245 1.45 -26.28 14.82
N VAL A 246 0.32 -25.56 14.73
CA VAL A 246 -0.96 -26.12 14.26
C VAL A 246 -0.85 -26.62 12.83
N GLU A 247 -0.26 -25.83 11.92
CA GLU A 247 -0.15 -26.27 10.52
C GLU A 247 0.83 -27.43 10.32
N ASN A 248 1.76 -27.63 11.25
CA ASN A 248 2.75 -28.70 11.21
C ASN A 248 2.40 -29.88 12.13
N GLU A 249 1.16 -30.00 12.61
CA GLU A 249 0.73 -31.04 13.56
C GLU A 249 1.14 -32.47 13.17
N GLY A 250 1.18 -32.82 11.88
CA GLY A 250 1.64 -34.13 11.41
C GLY A 250 3.14 -34.42 11.64
N THR A 251 3.98 -33.38 11.63
CA THR A 251 5.44 -33.45 11.80
C THR A 251 5.84 -33.17 13.26
N VAL A 252 5.14 -32.24 13.89
CA VAL A 252 5.30 -31.81 15.27
C VAL A 252 4.79 -32.89 16.23
N SER A 253 3.74 -33.67 15.90
CA SER A 253 3.28 -34.79 16.74
C SER A 253 4.37 -35.86 16.95
N LYS A 254 5.29 -36.08 15.99
CA LYS A 254 6.43 -37.00 16.18
C LYS A 254 7.53 -36.40 17.07
N PHE A 255 7.89 -35.14 16.86
CA PHE A 255 8.95 -34.47 17.63
C PHE A 255 8.50 -34.04 19.02
N VAL A 256 7.27 -33.55 19.17
CA VAL A 256 6.65 -33.23 20.45
C VAL A 256 6.36 -34.50 21.23
N ARG A 257 5.90 -35.62 20.66
CA ARG A 257 5.84 -36.88 21.45
C ARG A 257 7.21 -37.30 21.98
N LEU A 258 8.29 -37.11 21.21
CA LEU A 258 9.65 -37.45 21.61
C LEU A 258 10.21 -36.47 22.67
N ILE A 259 10.01 -35.17 22.48
CA ILE A 259 10.44 -34.11 23.40
C ILE A 259 9.57 -34.11 24.66
N PHE A 260 8.26 -34.37 24.57
CA PHE A 260 7.35 -34.46 25.72
C PHE A 260 7.65 -35.71 26.56
N PHE A 261 8.18 -36.80 25.97
CA PHE A 261 8.74 -37.93 26.71
C PHE A 261 10.00 -37.53 27.51
N TYR A 262 10.92 -36.79 26.89
CA TYR A 262 12.16 -36.35 27.54
C TYR A 262 12.00 -35.16 28.51
N THR A 263 11.03 -34.27 28.27
CA THR A 263 10.82 -33.04 29.06
C THR A 263 9.79 -33.21 30.19
N LYS A 264 9.05 -34.34 30.24
CA LYS A 264 8.21 -34.71 31.41
C LYS A 264 9.03 -34.79 32.72
N ILE A 265 10.34 -35.02 32.63
CA ILE A 265 11.27 -35.03 33.78
C ILE A 265 11.69 -33.61 34.21
N ARG A 266 11.62 -32.60 33.32
CA ARG A 266 12.17 -31.25 33.58
C ARG A 266 11.15 -30.11 33.66
N LEU A 267 9.95 -30.27 33.07
CA LEU A 267 8.90 -29.24 33.09
C LEU A 267 8.06 -29.19 34.36
N LYS A 268 8.15 -30.19 35.25
CA LYS A 268 7.42 -30.19 36.54
C LYS A 268 7.78 -29.04 37.48
N LYS A 269 8.89 -28.31 37.27
CA LYS A 269 9.28 -27.16 38.13
C LYS A 269 8.87 -25.79 37.60
N THR A 270 8.45 -25.65 36.35
CA THR A 270 8.10 -24.33 35.76
C THR A 270 6.61 -24.21 35.45
N LEU A 271 5.84 -25.27 35.64
CA LEU A 271 4.40 -25.34 35.33
C LEU A 271 3.48 -24.60 36.33
N PHE A 272 4.01 -23.88 37.31
CA PHE A 272 3.18 -23.15 38.28
C PHE A 272 2.82 -21.71 37.88
N LYS A 273 3.08 -21.29 36.63
CA LYS A 273 2.79 -19.91 36.20
C LYS A 273 2.01 -19.69 34.90
N LEU A 274 1.53 -20.72 34.23
CA LEU A 274 0.59 -20.52 33.10
C LEU A 274 -0.62 -21.45 33.19
N ASN A 275 -1.71 -20.93 33.76
CA ASN A 275 -3.08 -21.42 33.61
C ASN A 275 -3.58 -21.17 32.18
N PHE A 276 -3.02 -21.84 31.16
CA PHE A 276 -3.50 -21.65 29.78
C PHE A 276 -3.64 -22.94 28.96
N ILE A 277 -3.51 -24.13 29.56
CA ILE A 277 -3.63 -25.40 28.83
C ILE A 277 -4.83 -26.25 29.31
N ASN A 278 -5.54 -25.85 30.38
CA ASN A 278 -6.61 -26.68 30.94
C ASN A 278 -7.95 -26.66 30.17
N SER A 279 -8.14 -25.79 29.18
CA SER A 279 -9.40 -25.77 28.43
C SER A 279 -9.38 -26.56 27.12
N PHE A 280 -8.21 -26.99 26.63
CA PHE A 280 -8.10 -27.67 25.32
C PHE A 280 -8.06 -29.20 25.41
N PHE A 281 -7.95 -29.77 26.61
CA PHE A 281 -7.76 -31.22 26.81
C PHE A 281 -8.98 -31.95 27.40
N ILE A 282 -10.16 -31.33 27.47
CA ILE A 282 -11.38 -31.97 28.03
C ILE A 282 -12.32 -32.52 26.93
N GLN A 283 -12.03 -32.35 25.63
CA GLN A 283 -12.95 -32.80 24.57
C GLN A 283 -12.31 -33.54 23.37
N LEU A 284 -11.15 -34.16 23.56
CA LEU A 284 -10.56 -35.16 22.66
C LEU A 284 -10.08 -36.37 23.47
#